data_AF-A0A8T7D6X4-F1
#
_entry.id   AF-A0A8T7D6X4-F1
#
_cell.length_a   1.000
_cell.length_b   1.000
_cell.length_c   1.000
_cell.angle_alpha   90.00
_cell.angle_beta   90.00
_cell.angle_gamma   90.00
#
_symmetry.space_group_name_H-M   'P 1'
#
loop_
_entity.id
_entity.type
_entity.pdbx_description
1 polymer ?
#
loop_
_entity_poly.entity_id
_entity_poly.type
_entity_poly.pdbx_seq_one_letter_code
_entity_poly.pdbx_strand_id
1 'polypeptide(L)'
;MTGQYSIMVHGGAGALDNVKDEKTAVRYLDSLHRILEHGREVMVLGGSALQAAETCASLLEDDPVFNAGCGSVLNEHGKVEMDAAIMDGRDLSAGAV
;
A
#
# COMPACT_ATOMS: atom_id res chain seq x y z
N MET A 1 6.84 18.88 -19.19
CA MET A 1 6.78 19.50 -17.85
C MET A 1 6.49 18.39 -16.87
N THR A 2 7.41 18.06 -15.98
CA THR A 2 7.12 17.17 -14.85
C THR A 2 6.31 17.99 -13.85
N GLY A 3 5.01 17.72 -13.76
CA GLY A 3 4.17 18.33 -12.71
C GLY A 3 4.71 17.97 -11.33
N GLN A 4 4.54 18.86 -10.36
CA GLN A 4 4.82 18.51 -8.96
C GLN A 4 3.81 17.45 -8.53
N TYR A 5 4.29 16.37 -7.91
CA TYR A 5 3.48 15.33 -7.31
C TYR A 5 3.95 15.05 -5.89
N SER A 6 3.08 14.43 -5.11
CA SER A 6 3.40 13.90 -3.79
C SER A 6 2.65 12.57 -3.65
N ILE A 7 3.35 11.56 -3.14
CA ILE A 7 2.81 10.22 -2.90
C ILE A 7 3.06 9.91 -1.43
N MET A 8 2.06 9.31 -0.79
CA MET A 8 2.17 8.79 0.57
C MET A 8 1.56 7.38 0.59
N VAL A 9 2.20 6.48 1.32
CA VAL A 9 1.74 5.10 1.56
C VAL A 9 1.82 4.80 3.05
N HIS A 10 1.00 3.87 3.54
CA HIS A 10 1.12 3.34 4.90
C HIS A 10 0.95 1.83 4.91
N GLY A 11 1.62 1.15 5.85
CA GLY A 11 1.48 -0.29 6.10
C GLY A 11 0.57 -0.63 7.28
N GLY A 12 -0.17 0.35 7.81
CA GLY A 12 -0.97 0.24 9.03
C GLY A 12 -0.33 0.94 10.24
N ALA A 13 -1.12 1.16 11.29
CA ALA A 13 -0.70 1.82 12.52
C ALA A 13 -0.91 0.90 13.74
N GLY A 14 -0.11 1.09 14.80
CA GLY A 14 -0.23 0.39 16.09
C GLY A 14 0.44 -0.99 16.16
N ALA A 15 0.40 -1.81 15.10
CA ALA A 15 1.01 -3.15 15.12
C ALA A 15 2.53 -3.12 15.38
N LEU A 16 3.22 -2.09 14.89
CA LEU A 16 4.66 -1.90 15.07
C LEU A 16 5.05 -1.48 16.49
N ASP A 17 4.13 -1.04 17.35
CA ASP A 17 4.43 -0.66 18.74
C ASP A 17 4.99 -1.85 19.55
N ASN A 18 4.68 -3.07 19.10
CA ASN A 18 5.13 -4.31 19.71
C ASN A 18 6.38 -4.91 19.04
N VAL A 19 6.87 -4.33 17.94
CA VAL A 19 8.10 -4.77 17.27
C VAL A 19 9.30 -4.27 18.04
N LYS A 20 10.01 -5.19 18.70
CA LYS A 20 11.20 -4.89 19.50
C LYS A 20 12.50 -5.25 18.80
N ASP A 21 12.42 -5.92 17.65
CA ASP A 21 13.59 -6.34 16.89
C ASP A 21 13.81 -5.42 15.68
N GLU A 22 15.05 -4.97 15.54
CA GLU A 22 15.48 -4.04 14.48
C GLU A 22 15.33 -4.64 13.08
N LYS A 23 15.47 -5.97 12.95
CA LYS A 23 15.36 -6.65 11.66
C LYS A 23 13.96 -6.53 11.08
N THR A 24 12.92 -6.71 11.89
CA THR A 24 11.54 -6.53 11.48
C THR A 24 11.32 -5.07 11.06
N ALA A 25 11.72 -4.09 11.87
CA ALA A 25 11.57 -2.68 11.53
C ALA A 25 12.24 -2.31 10.19
N VAL A 26 13.46 -2.79 9.94
CA VAL A 26 14.16 -2.60 8.66
C VAL A 26 13.39 -3.22 7.49
N ARG A 27 12.84 -4.43 7.64
CA ARG A 27 12.04 -5.08 6.59
C ARG A 27 10.81 -4.25 6.19
N TYR A 28 10.11 -3.67 7.18
CA TYR A 28 8.97 -2.79 6.89
C TYR A 28 9.40 -1.53 6.12
N LEU A 29 10.48 -0.88 6.55
CA LEU A 29 10.98 0.33 5.90
C LEU A 29 11.48 0.07 4.47
N ASP A 30 12.23 -1.02 4.27
CA ASP A 30 12.74 -1.41 2.95
C ASP A 30 11.58 -1.71 1.99
N SER A 31 10.54 -2.40 2.46
CA SER A 31 9.36 -2.65 1.64
C SER A 31 8.61 -1.36 1.28
N LEU A 32 8.34 -0.48 2.27
CA LEU A 32 7.69 0.81 2.00
C LEU A 32 8.48 1.68 1.04
N HIS A 33 9.81 1.71 1.16
CA HIS A 33 10.67 2.39 0.19
C HIS A 33 10.51 1.80 -1.21
N ARG A 34 10.62 0.48 -1.37
CA ARG A 34 10.45 -0.18 -2.69
C ARG A 34 9.09 0.17 -3.30
N ILE A 35 8.02 0.15 -2.52
CA ILE A 35 6.66 0.46 -2.97
C ILE A 35 6.55 1.92 -3.42
N LEU A 36 7.09 2.86 -2.63
CA LEU A 36 7.13 4.28 -3.00
C LEU A 36 7.91 4.53 -4.29
N GLU A 37 9.03 3.81 -4.50
CA GLU A 37 9.80 3.92 -5.74
C GLU A 37 8.97 3.49 -6.97
N HIS A 38 8.16 2.44 -6.87
CA HIS A 38 7.28 2.02 -7.97
C HIS A 38 6.17 3.04 -8.23
N GLY A 39 5.53 3.57 -7.17
CA GLY A 39 4.56 4.66 -7.32
C GLY A 39 5.19 5.90 -7.98
N ARG A 40 6.44 6.22 -7.61
CA ARG A 40 7.21 7.32 -8.22
C ARG A 40 7.46 7.07 -9.71
N GLU A 41 7.83 5.85 -10.08
CA GLU A 41 8.04 5.47 -11.48
C GLU A 41 6.77 5.66 -12.33
N VAL A 42 5.60 5.27 -11.82
CA VAL A 42 4.30 5.52 -12.47
C VAL A 42 4.12 7.03 -12.74
N MET A 43 4.39 7.88 -11.76
CA MET A 43 4.26 9.33 -11.92
C MET A 43 5.28 9.92 -12.91
N VAL A 44 6.53 9.45 -12.87
CA VAL A 44 7.59 9.89 -13.80
C VAL A 44 7.27 9.53 -15.24
N LEU A 45 6.63 8.38 -15.47
CA LEU A 45 6.19 7.92 -16.78
C LEU A 45 4.88 8.58 -17.27
N GLY A 46 4.33 9.54 -16.50
CA GLY A 46 3.12 10.26 -16.87
C GLY A 46 1.83 9.50 -16.57
N GLY A 47 1.89 8.48 -15.70
CA GLY A 47 0.71 7.82 -15.16
C GLY A 47 -0.13 8.75 -14.28
N SER A 48 -1.37 8.35 -14.05
CA SER A 48 -2.31 9.07 -13.19
C SER A 48 -2.08 8.77 -11.70
N ALA A 49 -2.56 9.67 -10.83
CA ALA A 49 -2.57 9.44 -9.38
C ALA A 49 -3.35 8.17 -9.01
N LEU A 50 -4.41 7.83 -9.74
CA LEU A 50 -5.18 6.61 -9.56
C LEU A 50 -4.32 5.37 -9.82
N GLN A 51 -3.58 5.33 -10.93
CA GLN A 51 -2.67 4.23 -11.26
C GLN A 51 -1.52 4.11 -10.24
N ALA A 52 -0.99 5.24 -9.75
CA ALA A 52 0.04 5.21 -8.73
C ALA A 52 -0.49 4.65 -7.39
N ALA A 53 -1.71 5.05 -6.98
CA ALA A 53 -2.35 4.51 -5.78
C ALA A 53 -2.64 3.01 -5.90
N GLU A 54 -3.22 2.57 -7.03
CA GLU A 54 -3.47 1.15 -7.33
C GLU A 54 -2.19 0.32 -7.32
N THR A 55 -1.12 0.82 -7.96
CA THR A 55 0.18 0.15 -7.99
C THR A 55 0.76 -0.01 -6.58
N CYS A 56 0.74 1.06 -5.78
CA CYS A 56 1.23 1.00 -4.41
C CYS A 56 0.40 0.06 -3.53
N ALA A 57 -0.93 0.08 -3.64
CA ALA A 57 -1.83 -0.79 -2.89
C ALA A 57 -1.61 -2.27 -3.26
N SER A 58 -1.52 -2.58 -4.55
CA SER A 58 -1.28 -3.96 -5.03
C SER A 58 0.05 -4.50 -4.50
N LEU A 59 1.11 -3.68 -4.47
CA LEU A 59 2.41 -4.09 -3.93
C LEU A 59 2.42 -4.22 -2.40
N LEU A 60 1.56 -3.49 -1.68
CA LEU A 60 1.33 -3.71 -0.25
C LEU A 60 0.61 -5.05 -0.02
N GLU A 61 -0.40 -5.36 -0.84
CA GLU A 61 -1.16 -6.61 -0.79
C GLU A 61 -0.33 -7.85 -1.12
N ASP A 62 0.60 -7.73 -2.08
CA ASP A 62 1.51 -8.82 -2.46
C ASP A 62 2.61 -9.08 -1.40
N ASP A 63 2.91 -8.11 -0.55
CA ASP A 63 3.95 -8.25 0.47
C ASP A 63 3.37 -8.84 1.77
N PRO A 64 3.74 -10.08 2.15
CA PRO A 64 3.18 -10.76 3.32
C PRO A 64 3.56 -10.12 4.66
N VAL A 65 4.41 -9.08 4.65
CA VAL A 65 4.71 -8.27 5.85
C VAL A 65 3.53 -7.41 6.28
N PHE A 66 2.64 -7.02 5.36
CA PHE A 66 1.50 -6.16 5.66
C PHE A 66 0.20 -6.94 5.80
N ASN A 67 -0.69 -6.42 6.64
CA ASN A 67 -2.04 -6.97 6.80
C ASN A 67 -2.96 -6.51 5.66
N ALA A 68 -2.71 -7.03 4.46
CA ALA A 68 -3.53 -6.88 3.26
C ALA A 68 -3.17 -8.02 2.30
N GLY A 69 -4.07 -8.40 1.39
CA GLY A 69 -3.79 -9.43 0.38
C GLY A 69 -3.21 -10.71 0.97
N CYS A 70 -1.98 -11.06 0.56
CA CYS A 70 -1.26 -12.27 0.96
C CYS A 70 -0.85 -12.31 2.44
N GLY A 71 -0.81 -11.16 3.14
CA GLY A 71 -0.50 -11.07 4.56
C GLY A 71 -1.71 -10.84 5.47
N SER A 72 -2.93 -10.94 4.92
CA SER A 72 -4.18 -10.70 5.66
C SER A 72 -4.30 -11.55 6.91
N VAL A 73 -4.72 -10.91 8.00
CA VAL A 73 -5.06 -11.57 9.25
C VAL A 73 -6.31 -12.45 9.08
N LEU A 74 -6.48 -13.38 10.01
CA LEU A 74 -7.59 -14.31 10.00
C LEU A 74 -8.74 -13.81 10.86
N ASN A 75 -9.97 -14.08 10.44
CA ASN A 75 -11.16 -13.94 11.28
C ASN A 75 -11.21 -15.02 12.38
N GLU A 76 -12.24 -14.98 13.24
CA GLU A 76 -12.38 -15.93 14.36
C GLU A 76 -12.52 -17.41 13.93
N HIS A 77 -12.88 -17.65 12.68
CA HIS A 77 -12.98 -18.98 12.07
C HIS A 77 -11.70 -19.41 11.35
N GLY A 78 -10.62 -18.63 11.44
CA GLY A 78 -9.35 -18.90 10.78
C GLY A 78 -9.42 -18.71 9.25
N LYS A 79 -10.33 -17.87 8.74
CA LYS A 79 -10.48 -17.56 7.32
C LYS A 79 -9.97 -16.16 7.00
N VAL A 80 -9.50 -15.98 5.77
CA VAL A 80 -9.14 -14.67 5.22
C VAL A 80 -10.39 -14.07 4.58
N GLU A 81 -10.75 -12.88 5.04
CA GLU A 81 -11.78 -12.00 4.47
C GLU A 81 -11.12 -10.62 4.33
N MET A 82 -11.30 -9.98 3.18
CA MET A 82 -10.57 -8.76 2.82
C MET A 82 -11.55 -7.74 2.28
N ASP A 83 -11.25 -6.48 2.57
CA ASP A 83 -11.98 -5.32 2.06
C ASP A 83 -11.00 -4.41 1.32
N ALA A 84 -11.45 -3.78 0.24
CA ALA A 84 -10.65 -2.79 -0.47
C ALA A 84 -11.52 -1.69 -1.08
N ALA A 85 -10.98 -0.48 -1.22
CA ALA A 85 -11.65 0.63 -1.88
C ALA A 85 -10.65 1.52 -2.63
N ILE A 86 -11.10 2.10 -3.74
CA ILE A 86 -10.33 3.04 -4.55
C ILE A 86 -11.24 4.16 -5.06
N MET A 87 -10.69 5.36 -5.22
CA MET A 87 -11.43 6.55 -5.67
C MET A 87 -10.56 7.43 -6.57
N ASP A 88 -11.15 7.93 -7.66
CA ASP A 88 -10.57 8.98 -8.47
C ASP A 88 -11.10 10.36 -8.04
N GLY A 89 -10.21 11.19 -7.50
CA GLY A 89 -10.57 12.53 -7.04
C GLY A 89 -10.92 13.53 -8.16
N ARG A 90 -10.65 13.21 -9.43
CA ARG A 90 -10.94 14.10 -10.57
C ARG A 90 -12.42 14.16 -10.91
N ASP A 91 -13.12 13.04 -10.79
CA ASP A 91 -14.53 12.89 -11.16
C ASP A 91 -15.41 12.25 -10.07
N LEU A 92 -14.83 11.94 -8.91
CA LEU A 92 -15.47 11.32 -7.76
C LEU A 92 -15.98 9.89 -8.01
N SER A 93 -15.52 9.24 -9.09
CA SER A 93 -15.78 7.82 -9.29
C SER A 93 -15.06 6.98 -8.23
N ALA A 94 -15.71 5.91 -7.78
CA ALA A 94 -15.22 5.04 -6.73
C ALA A 94 -15.66 3.59 -6.94
N GLY A 95 -14.90 2.65 -6.38
CA GLY A 95 -15.23 1.23 -6.34
C GLY A 95 -14.73 0.59 -5.04
N ALA A 96 -15.41 -0.45 -4.59
CA ALA A 96 -15.05 -1.20 -3.38
C ALA A 96 -15.51 -2.66 -3.50
N VAL A 97 -14.85 -3.54 -2.73
CA VAL A 97 -15.20 -4.95 -2.54
C VAL A 97 -15.13 -5.33 -1.08
#